data_AF-A0A3M6ZQ19-F1
#
_entry.id   AF-A0A3M6ZQ19-F1
#
_cell.length_a   1.000
_cell.length_b   1.000
_cell.length_c   1.000
_cell.angle_alpha   90.00
_cell.angle_beta   90.00
_cell.angle_gamma   90.00
#
_symmetry.space_group_name_H-M   'P 1'
#
loop_
_entity.id
_entity.type
_entity.pdbx_description
1 polymer ?
#
loop_
_entity_poly.entity_id
_entity_poly.type
_entity_poly.pdbx_seq_one_letter_code
_entity_poly.pdbx_strand_id
1 'polypeptide(L)'
;MQERAPPQLTLYVAAQSDQEDVGPGSGPGQIVRELDEGFANVTVSATGDWYIAVHAPTLPEEFVGVWNYELAVSIDDYYHVLNPVDPFLHLVDTDQTSALLVTSQLTQNTSDSKVFKEWMDLSPPPFTIFAANQNHTATMGIRNSYCGWSNAKQIMGDQTDMQGTGTGVQMGMTTRGIGDKPREQFYVTYLNGSSSYNAVLAKAGNSTNSGAGVVGGGGKVWQMVNFTTKAQQNCALMFNLTFCDEVAYAVPSNPKNYSTDSLRDLYENYTSFYYQNFNYSLQQIPCNTDAGSRYSLAKGCDDCARAYKQWLCATSIPRCEDFTNPNWYLQPRAMGQRSIVNDSYMDMDYLMSSYTPMLGAPTLDGSPKDQTWASALASNSSRNSWIDEEIRPGPYKELLPCDYLCYNLVASCPSALGFACPNKGRGLEASYGHKPDNNSIMCSYLGAVYGQNAGEQAIAPVFRVLIFACLTALLLGFA
;
A
#
# COMPACT_ATOMS: atom_id res chain seq x y z
N MET A 1 -11.87 4.42 -29.25
CA MET A 1 -11.06 4.42 -28.02
C MET A 1 -9.90 5.36 -28.28
N GLN A 2 -9.59 6.29 -27.37
CA GLN A 2 -8.47 7.20 -27.59
C GLN A 2 -7.17 6.42 -27.35
N GLU A 3 -6.32 6.30 -28.37
CA GLU A 3 -5.09 5.49 -28.32
C GLU A 3 -3.84 6.32 -27.99
N ARG A 4 -3.94 7.66 -28.05
CA ARG A 4 -2.84 8.59 -27.76
C ARG A 4 -3.29 9.77 -26.91
N ALA A 5 -2.38 10.32 -26.11
CA ALA A 5 -2.61 11.57 -25.39
C ALA A 5 -2.79 12.74 -26.37
N PRO A 6 -3.58 13.77 -26.02
CA PRO A 6 -3.64 14.99 -26.81
C PRO A 6 -2.27 15.71 -26.76
N PRO A 7 -1.93 16.48 -27.81
CA PRO A 7 -0.66 17.20 -27.88
C PRO A 7 -0.55 18.22 -26.72
N GLN A 8 0.65 18.47 -26.20
CA GLN A 8 0.80 19.26 -24.98
C GLN A 8 0.87 20.77 -25.27
N LEU A 9 0.38 21.60 -24.34
CA LEU A 9 0.57 23.05 -24.40
C LEU A 9 2.06 23.39 -24.27
N THR A 10 2.45 24.58 -24.73
CA THR A 10 3.82 25.08 -24.56
C THR A 10 3.82 26.41 -23.83
N LEU A 11 4.57 26.50 -22.75
CA LEU A 11 4.83 27.70 -21.97
C LEU A 11 6.08 28.41 -22.51
N TYR A 12 5.94 29.71 -22.76
CA TYR A 12 7.00 30.60 -23.22
C TYR A 12 7.22 31.71 -22.19
N VAL A 13 8.47 31.97 -21.84
CA VAL A 13 8.84 33.00 -20.86
C VAL A 13 10.06 33.79 -21.37
N ALA A 14 9.98 35.11 -21.40
CA ALA A 14 11.10 35.98 -21.83
C ALA A 14 11.11 37.33 -21.11
N ALA A 15 12.28 37.98 -21.05
CA ALA A 15 12.46 39.32 -20.49
C ALA A 15 12.19 40.40 -21.56
N GLN A 16 11.66 41.56 -21.14
CA GLN A 16 11.31 42.68 -22.03
C GLN A 16 12.49 43.23 -22.84
N SER A 17 13.72 43.19 -22.30
CA SER A 17 14.91 43.68 -23.02
C SER A 17 15.17 42.91 -24.31
N ASP A 18 14.61 41.70 -24.41
CA ASP A 18 14.98 40.76 -25.45
C ASP A 18 13.92 40.70 -26.56
N GLN A 19 12.60 40.77 -26.28
CA GLN A 19 11.50 40.82 -27.28
C GLN A 19 10.17 41.40 -26.74
N GLU A 20 9.40 42.12 -27.57
CA GLU A 20 8.00 42.51 -27.27
C GLU A 20 6.99 41.38 -27.57
N ASP A 21 7.34 40.44 -28.45
CA ASP A 21 6.49 39.30 -28.83
C ASP A 21 7.02 37.99 -28.21
N VAL A 22 6.24 37.33 -27.35
CA VAL A 22 6.60 36.02 -26.76
C VAL A 22 5.74 34.92 -27.35
N GLY A 23 6.38 33.86 -27.86
CA GLY A 23 5.68 32.72 -28.46
C GLY A 23 6.39 32.11 -29.67
N PRO A 24 5.69 31.22 -30.40
CA PRO A 24 6.24 30.55 -31.56
C PRO A 24 6.66 31.56 -32.64
N GLY A 25 7.88 31.41 -33.14
CA GLY A 25 8.40 32.24 -34.22
C GLY A 25 9.00 33.58 -33.78
N SER A 26 8.94 33.95 -32.50
CA SER A 26 9.47 35.24 -32.04
C SER A 26 11.00 35.35 -32.13
N GLY A 27 11.76 34.25 -32.03
CA GLY A 27 13.22 34.24 -32.16
C GLY A 27 13.95 33.67 -30.93
N PRO A 28 15.29 33.72 -30.89
CA PRO A 28 16.09 33.23 -29.78
C PRO A 28 15.98 34.17 -28.56
N GLY A 29 16.08 33.63 -27.34
CA GLY A 29 16.03 34.43 -26.09
C GLY A 29 14.85 34.11 -25.16
N GLN A 30 13.87 33.33 -25.63
CA GLN A 30 12.76 32.83 -24.83
C GLN A 30 13.06 31.44 -24.24
N ILE A 31 12.59 31.21 -23.02
CA ILE A 31 12.52 29.89 -22.41
C ILE A 31 11.27 29.20 -22.95
N VAL A 32 11.46 28.07 -23.61
CA VAL A 32 10.38 27.24 -24.17
C VAL A 32 10.24 25.99 -23.31
N ARG A 33 9.05 25.76 -22.76
CA ARG A 33 8.69 24.57 -21.98
C ARG A 33 7.39 23.97 -22.46
N GLU A 34 7.50 22.88 -23.21
CA GLU A 34 6.37 21.99 -23.45
C GLU A 34 5.93 21.38 -22.11
N LEU A 35 4.62 21.31 -21.89
CA LEU A 35 4.05 20.66 -20.73
C LEU A 35 4.29 19.15 -20.82
N ASP A 36 4.64 18.53 -19.70
CA ASP A 36 4.76 17.09 -19.56
C ASP A 36 3.58 16.56 -18.76
N GLU A 37 2.69 15.80 -19.42
CA GLU A 37 1.45 15.29 -18.84
C GLU A 37 0.65 16.39 -18.11
N GLY A 38 0.51 17.55 -18.77
CA GLY A 38 -0.29 18.68 -18.29
C GLY A 38 0.40 19.57 -17.25
N PHE A 39 1.70 19.40 -17.02
CA PHE A 39 2.46 20.19 -16.04
C PHE A 39 3.70 20.84 -16.66
N ALA A 40 3.94 22.11 -16.35
CA ALA A 40 5.20 22.79 -16.61
C ALA A 40 5.47 23.83 -15.51
N ASN A 41 6.74 24.03 -15.18
CA ASN A 41 7.19 25.13 -14.34
C ASN A 41 8.45 25.78 -14.92
N VAL A 42 8.62 27.06 -14.63
CA VAL A 42 9.78 27.85 -15.04
C VAL A 42 10.18 28.72 -13.86
N THR A 43 11.46 28.73 -13.54
CA THR A 43 12.05 29.64 -12.55
C THR A 43 13.08 30.50 -13.23
N VAL A 44 12.97 31.81 -13.02
CA VAL A 44 13.87 32.82 -13.57
C VAL A 44 14.32 33.76 -12.46
N SER A 45 15.53 34.29 -12.59
CA SER A 45 15.96 35.44 -11.77
C SER A 45 15.47 36.71 -12.46
N ALA A 46 14.33 37.23 -12.02
CA ALA A 46 13.67 38.34 -12.68
C ALA A 46 14.19 39.71 -12.18
N THR A 47 14.73 40.51 -13.10
CA THR A 47 14.92 41.95 -12.95
C THR A 47 14.23 42.67 -14.11
N GLY A 48 13.38 43.66 -13.82
CA GLY A 48 12.57 44.34 -14.85
C GLY A 48 11.32 43.55 -15.25
N ASP A 49 10.76 43.88 -16.42
CA ASP A 49 9.50 43.30 -16.89
C ASP A 49 9.74 41.97 -17.64
N TRP A 50 8.85 41.01 -17.40
CA TRP A 50 8.85 39.69 -18.00
C TRP A 50 7.49 39.38 -18.61
N TYR A 51 7.51 38.67 -19.73
CA TYR A 51 6.31 38.26 -20.46
C TYR A 51 6.19 36.74 -20.47
N ILE A 52 4.95 36.28 -20.37
CA ILE A 52 4.59 34.86 -20.34
C ILE A 52 3.52 34.64 -21.39
N ALA A 53 3.71 33.63 -22.24
CA ALA A 53 2.69 33.19 -23.20
C ALA A 53 2.47 31.68 -23.09
N VAL A 54 1.21 31.26 -23.25
CA VAL A 54 0.84 29.85 -23.35
C VAL A 54 0.31 29.61 -24.76
N HIS A 55 0.93 28.68 -25.46
CA HIS A 55 0.57 28.35 -26.83
C HIS A 55 -0.06 26.97 -26.90
N ALA A 56 -1.17 26.89 -27.64
CA ALA A 56 -1.82 25.63 -27.97
C ALA A 56 -1.21 25.05 -29.25
N PRO A 57 -0.81 23.75 -29.26
CA PRO A 57 -0.32 23.10 -30.46
C PRO A 57 -1.46 22.94 -31.48
N THR A 58 -1.09 22.72 -32.75
CA THR A 58 -2.06 22.33 -33.79
C THR A 58 -2.77 21.05 -33.36
N LEU A 59 -4.09 21.12 -33.23
CA LEU A 59 -4.91 20.00 -32.79
C LEU A 59 -5.11 19.02 -33.97
N PRO A 60 -4.71 17.74 -33.84
CA PRO A 60 -5.01 16.72 -34.84
C PRO A 60 -6.52 16.52 -35.04
N GLU A 61 -6.95 16.06 -36.22
CA GLU A 61 -8.37 15.93 -36.58
C GLU A 61 -9.18 15.02 -35.61
N GLU A 62 -8.52 14.07 -34.96
CA GLU A 62 -9.16 13.18 -33.98
C GLU A 62 -9.45 13.82 -32.62
N PHE A 63 -8.93 15.03 -32.35
CA PHE A 63 -9.16 15.74 -31.10
C PHE A 63 -10.06 16.94 -31.35
N VAL A 64 -11.02 17.13 -30.44
CA VAL A 64 -11.94 18.27 -30.43
C VAL A 64 -12.00 18.86 -29.03
N GLY A 65 -12.27 20.16 -28.93
CA GLY A 65 -12.49 20.83 -27.66
C GLY A 65 -11.63 22.09 -27.48
N VAL A 66 -11.52 22.52 -26.22
CA VAL A 66 -10.79 23.72 -25.82
C VAL A 66 -9.75 23.36 -24.78
N TRP A 67 -8.66 24.13 -24.75
CA TRP A 67 -7.62 24.03 -23.74
C TRP A 67 -8.04 24.79 -22.48
N ASN A 68 -8.10 24.08 -21.35
CA ASN A 68 -8.25 24.68 -20.03
C ASN A 68 -6.92 24.52 -19.28
N TYR A 69 -6.41 25.60 -18.72
CA TYR A 69 -5.17 25.59 -17.96
C TYR A 69 -5.24 26.59 -16.80
N GLU A 70 -4.46 26.34 -15.77
CA GLU A 70 -4.20 27.28 -14.69
C GLU A 70 -2.78 27.83 -14.86
N LEU A 71 -2.63 29.14 -14.75
CA LEU A 71 -1.35 29.82 -14.78
C LEU A 71 -1.19 30.63 -13.49
N ALA A 72 -0.05 30.47 -12.85
CA ALA A 72 0.28 31.19 -11.63
C ALA A 72 1.72 31.67 -11.67
N VAL A 73 1.93 32.87 -11.12
CA VAL A 73 3.24 33.50 -10.98
C VAL A 73 3.43 33.85 -9.51
N SER A 74 4.61 33.56 -8.98
CA SER A 74 4.92 33.73 -7.56
C SER A 74 6.38 34.16 -7.41
N ILE A 75 6.62 35.07 -6.47
CA ILE A 75 7.96 35.49 -6.05
C ILE A 75 8.47 34.70 -4.83
N ASP A 76 7.60 33.92 -4.19
CA ASP A 76 7.91 33.16 -2.99
C ASP A 76 8.32 31.72 -3.35
N ASP A 77 7.38 30.94 -3.86
CA ASP A 77 7.55 29.55 -4.30
C ASP A 77 6.37 29.12 -5.21
N TYR A 78 6.44 27.93 -5.82
CA TYR A 78 5.47 27.47 -6.81
C TYR A 78 4.05 27.33 -6.26
N TYR A 79 3.07 27.69 -7.09
CA TYR A 79 1.64 27.49 -6.81
C TYR A 79 1.18 26.06 -7.12
N HIS A 80 1.64 25.47 -8.23
CA HIS A 80 1.46 24.06 -8.58
C HIS A 80 2.78 23.30 -8.40
N VAL A 81 2.75 22.14 -7.78
CA VAL A 81 3.97 21.37 -7.47
C VAL A 81 3.85 19.94 -8.00
N LEU A 82 4.89 19.47 -8.69
CA LEU A 82 5.05 18.07 -9.09
C LEU A 82 6.29 17.49 -8.43
N ASN A 83 6.17 16.29 -7.86
CA ASN A 83 7.32 15.46 -7.50
C ASN A 83 7.35 14.24 -8.45
N PRO A 84 8.17 14.25 -9.50
CA PRO A 84 8.17 13.19 -10.51
C PRO A 84 9.06 11.99 -10.14
N VAL A 85 9.81 12.06 -9.03
CA VAL A 85 10.86 11.07 -8.69
C VAL A 85 10.41 10.08 -7.62
N ASP A 86 9.67 10.55 -6.62
CA ASP A 86 9.19 9.72 -5.51
C ASP A 86 7.67 9.69 -5.53
N PRO A 87 7.04 8.50 -5.61
CA PRO A 87 5.58 8.40 -5.57
C PRO A 87 5.01 8.79 -4.20
N PHE A 88 5.80 8.68 -3.13
CA PHE A 88 5.40 8.89 -1.74
C PHE A 88 4.12 8.14 -1.32
N LEU A 89 3.73 7.15 -2.14
CA LEU A 89 2.53 6.34 -2.08
C LEU A 89 2.92 4.93 -2.46
N HIS A 90 2.40 3.97 -1.72
CA HIS A 90 2.81 2.59 -1.83
C HIS A 90 1.59 1.69 -1.72
N LEU A 91 1.52 0.69 -2.60
CA LEU A 91 0.48 -0.33 -2.52
C LEU A 91 0.79 -1.27 -1.36
N VAL A 92 -0.20 -1.50 -0.49
CA VAL A 92 -0.11 -2.54 0.53
C VAL A 92 -0.58 -3.86 -0.07
N ASP A 93 -1.85 -3.91 -0.50
CA ASP A 93 -2.44 -5.06 -1.19
C ASP A 93 -3.76 -4.68 -1.89
N THR A 94 -4.28 -5.59 -2.71
CA THR A 94 -5.59 -5.48 -3.39
C THR A 94 -6.47 -6.69 -3.12
N ASP A 95 -7.77 -6.54 -3.29
CA ASP A 95 -8.66 -7.66 -3.56
C ASP A 95 -9.35 -7.47 -4.92
N GLN A 96 -10.49 -8.11 -5.16
CA GLN A 96 -11.19 -8.00 -6.44
C GLN A 96 -11.76 -6.59 -6.68
N THR A 97 -12.20 -5.88 -5.64
CA THR A 97 -12.96 -4.63 -5.79
C THR A 97 -12.39 -3.46 -5.00
N SER A 98 -11.26 -3.66 -4.35
CA SER A 98 -10.63 -2.67 -3.50
C SER A 98 -9.10 -2.74 -3.50
N ALA A 99 -8.47 -1.66 -3.06
CA ALA A 99 -7.04 -1.54 -2.90
C ALA A 99 -6.72 -0.74 -1.62
N LEU A 100 -5.68 -1.17 -0.92
CA LEU A 100 -5.15 -0.46 0.25
C LEU A 100 -3.79 0.13 -0.11
N LEU A 101 -3.67 1.45 0.04
CA LEU A 101 -2.44 2.18 -0.18
C LEU A 101 -2.06 2.98 1.06
N VAL A 102 -0.78 3.26 1.21
CA VAL A 102 -0.25 4.09 2.31
C VAL A 102 0.81 5.04 1.80
N THR A 103 0.98 6.17 2.49
CA THR A 103 2.11 7.07 2.25
C THR A 103 3.42 6.51 2.79
N SER A 104 4.53 7.10 2.35
CA SER A 104 5.81 6.95 3.06
C SER A 104 5.75 7.53 4.47
N GLN A 105 6.73 7.18 5.31
CA GLN A 105 6.79 7.65 6.70
C GLN A 105 6.77 9.18 6.76
N LEU A 106 5.82 9.75 7.51
CA LEU A 106 5.63 11.20 7.59
C LEU A 106 6.63 11.87 8.54
N THR A 107 7.24 11.10 9.45
CA THR A 107 8.23 11.56 10.42
C THR A 107 9.13 10.42 10.87
N GLN A 108 10.38 10.74 11.20
CA GLN A 108 11.32 9.81 11.84
C GLN A 108 11.24 9.85 13.37
N ASN A 109 10.50 10.80 13.93
CA ASN A 109 10.38 10.95 15.38
C ASN A 109 9.68 9.74 16.02
N THR A 110 9.95 9.51 17.31
CA THR A 110 9.35 8.43 18.09
C THR A 110 7.93 8.79 18.55
N SER A 111 7.17 7.77 18.95
CA SER A 111 5.78 7.88 19.42
C SER A 111 5.59 8.88 20.57
N ASP A 112 6.60 9.07 21.42
CA ASP A 112 6.55 10.00 22.54
C ASP A 112 6.67 11.47 22.13
N SER A 113 7.20 11.74 20.93
CA SER A 113 7.46 13.10 20.46
C SER A 113 6.17 13.87 20.17
N LYS A 114 6.23 15.19 20.37
CA LYS A 114 5.11 16.08 20.01
C LYS A 114 4.78 16.00 18.52
N VAL A 115 5.79 15.94 17.66
CA VAL A 115 5.64 15.87 16.19
C VAL A 115 4.88 14.60 15.77
N PHE A 116 5.17 13.46 16.40
CA PHE A 116 4.46 12.22 16.11
C PHE A 116 2.98 12.34 16.45
N LYS A 117 2.66 12.87 17.64
CA LYS A 117 1.29 13.06 18.10
C LYS A 117 0.55 14.06 17.21
N GLU A 118 1.20 15.16 16.85
CA GLU A 118 0.66 16.14 15.91
C GLU A 118 0.27 15.50 14.58
N TRP A 119 1.11 14.63 14.00
CA TRP A 119 0.77 13.90 12.77
C TRP A 119 -0.44 12.98 12.95
N MET A 120 -0.50 12.23 14.06
CA MET A 120 -1.60 11.30 14.33
C MET A 120 -2.92 12.02 14.65
N ASP A 121 -2.86 13.24 15.20
CA ASP A 121 -4.01 14.05 15.59
C ASP A 121 -4.57 14.89 14.42
N LEU A 122 -3.94 14.86 13.23
CA LEU A 122 -4.43 15.58 12.05
C LEU A 122 -5.77 15.00 11.57
N SER A 123 -6.81 15.83 11.64
CA SER A 123 -8.15 15.52 11.11
C SER A 123 -8.75 16.76 10.44
N PRO A 124 -8.95 16.77 9.12
CA PRO A 124 -8.63 15.68 8.19
C PRO A 124 -7.11 15.52 7.98
N PRO A 125 -6.64 14.31 7.63
CA PRO A 125 -5.27 14.08 7.16
C PRO A 125 -4.96 14.92 5.92
N PRO A 126 -3.70 15.31 5.69
CA PRO A 126 -3.35 16.35 4.74
C PRO A 126 -3.29 15.91 3.27
N PHE A 127 -3.26 14.61 2.99
CA PHE A 127 -3.17 14.11 1.62
C PHE A 127 -4.55 13.70 1.09
N THR A 128 -4.61 13.51 -0.22
CA THR A 128 -5.72 12.86 -0.92
C THR A 128 -5.12 11.98 -2.02
N ILE A 129 -5.93 11.10 -2.59
CA ILE A 129 -5.55 10.21 -3.67
C ILE A 129 -6.48 10.41 -4.86
N PHE A 130 -5.91 10.36 -6.05
CA PHE A 130 -6.64 10.14 -7.29
C PHE A 130 -6.39 8.73 -7.77
N ALA A 131 -7.41 8.06 -8.28
CA ALA A 131 -7.26 6.79 -8.96
C ALA A 131 -8.11 6.75 -10.23
N ALA A 132 -7.58 6.11 -11.27
CA ALA A 132 -8.30 5.86 -12.51
C ALA A 132 -7.88 4.55 -13.12
N ASN A 133 -8.84 3.84 -13.71
CA ASN A 133 -8.56 2.66 -14.51
C ASN A 133 -7.64 3.05 -15.67
N GLN A 134 -6.70 2.18 -16.07
CA GLN A 134 -5.78 2.49 -17.17
C GLN A 134 -6.50 2.73 -18.51
N ASN A 135 -7.72 2.20 -18.67
CA ASN A 135 -8.58 2.45 -19.83
C ASN A 135 -9.37 3.77 -19.74
N HIS A 136 -9.27 4.51 -18.63
CA HIS A 136 -9.91 5.81 -18.46
C HIS A 136 -9.11 6.90 -19.17
N THR A 137 -9.44 7.08 -20.46
CA THR A 137 -8.68 7.93 -21.39
C THR A 137 -8.68 9.41 -21.03
N ALA A 138 -9.65 9.89 -20.24
CA ALA A 138 -9.77 11.30 -19.87
C ALA A 138 -8.57 11.83 -19.07
N THR A 139 -7.78 10.95 -18.46
CA THR A 139 -6.57 11.32 -17.70
C THR A 139 -5.31 11.39 -18.55
N MET A 140 -5.33 10.94 -19.82
CA MET A 140 -4.13 10.90 -20.67
C MET A 140 -3.69 12.32 -21.04
N GLY A 141 -2.40 12.62 -20.86
CA GLY A 141 -1.82 13.92 -21.16
C GLY A 141 -1.99 14.96 -20.05
N ILE A 142 -2.52 14.58 -18.87
CA ILE A 142 -2.73 15.47 -17.72
C ILE A 142 -2.36 14.83 -16.37
N ARG A 143 -1.62 13.71 -16.39
CA ARG A 143 -1.34 12.88 -15.20
C ARG A 143 -0.40 13.53 -14.18
N ASN A 144 0.36 14.54 -14.57
CA ASN A 144 1.26 15.28 -13.69
C ASN A 144 0.61 16.55 -13.10
N SER A 145 -0.66 16.79 -13.38
CA SER A 145 -1.36 18.02 -13.01
C SER A 145 -2.46 17.81 -11.99
N TYR A 146 -2.42 18.55 -10.87
CA TYR A 146 -3.48 18.50 -9.86
C TYR A 146 -4.82 18.97 -10.43
N CYS A 147 -4.82 20.06 -11.20
CA CYS A 147 -6.04 20.55 -11.84
C CYS A 147 -6.53 19.60 -12.93
N GLY A 148 -5.62 18.95 -13.66
CA GLY A 148 -5.93 17.88 -14.61
C GLY A 148 -6.70 16.73 -13.95
N TRP A 149 -6.12 16.15 -12.90
CA TRP A 149 -6.77 15.11 -12.09
C TRP A 149 -8.10 15.57 -11.51
N SER A 150 -8.16 16.77 -10.94
CA SER A 150 -9.38 17.30 -10.31
C SER A 150 -10.58 17.38 -11.26
N ASN A 151 -10.32 17.62 -12.56
CA ASN A 151 -11.34 17.72 -13.60
C ASN A 151 -11.64 16.38 -14.30
N ALA A 152 -10.65 15.50 -14.43
CA ALA A 152 -10.78 14.22 -15.16
C ALA A 152 -10.88 12.98 -14.26
N LYS A 153 -10.94 13.16 -12.94
CA LYS A 153 -11.00 12.09 -11.93
C LYS A 153 -12.07 11.04 -12.24
N GLN A 154 -11.69 9.78 -12.11
CA GLN A 154 -12.63 8.67 -11.97
C GLN A 154 -12.93 8.43 -10.49
N ILE A 155 -11.88 8.41 -9.67
CA ILE A 155 -11.93 8.26 -8.22
C ILE A 155 -11.05 9.35 -7.61
N MET A 156 -11.54 10.00 -6.56
CA MET A 156 -10.82 11.02 -5.79
C MET A 156 -11.23 10.92 -4.32
N GLY A 157 -10.25 10.90 -3.41
CA GLY A 157 -10.51 11.06 -1.99
C GLY A 157 -10.96 12.48 -1.65
N ASP A 158 -11.92 12.60 -0.75
CA ASP A 158 -12.40 13.88 -0.24
C ASP A 158 -12.20 13.95 1.27
N GLN A 159 -11.46 14.96 1.72
CA GLN A 159 -11.16 15.19 3.13
C GLN A 159 -12.42 15.49 3.97
N THR A 160 -13.55 15.79 3.32
CA THR A 160 -14.87 15.92 3.95
C THR A 160 -15.64 14.60 4.05
N ASP A 161 -15.23 13.55 3.31
CA ASP A 161 -15.80 12.19 3.31
C ASP A 161 -14.74 11.17 3.73
N MET A 162 -14.22 11.33 4.95
CA MET A 162 -13.17 10.47 5.52
C MET A 162 -13.52 8.96 5.53
N GLN A 163 -14.81 8.62 5.52
CA GLN A 163 -15.29 7.22 5.50
C GLN A 163 -15.46 6.67 4.09
N GLY A 164 -15.28 7.48 3.04
CA GLY A 164 -15.40 7.06 1.65
C GLY A 164 -16.81 6.66 1.22
N THR A 165 -17.85 7.13 1.92
CA THR A 165 -19.24 6.71 1.66
C THR A 165 -19.79 7.24 0.34
N GLY A 166 -19.34 8.41 -0.10
CA GLY A 166 -19.70 9.00 -1.39
C GLY A 166 -18.60 8.87 -2.43
N THR A 167 -17.34 8.98 -1.99
CA THR A 167 -16.17 8.99 -2.88
C THR A 167 -15.60 7.61 -3.20
N GLY A 168 -15.90 6.60 -2.38
CA GLY A 168 -15.26 5.29 -2.45
C GLY A 168 -13.84 5.24 -1.91
N VAL A 169 -13.38 6.30 -1.23
CA VAL A 169 -12.03 6.35 -0.64
C VAL A 169 -12.13 6.65 0.85
N GLN A 170 -11.91 5.65 1.68
CA GLN A 170 -11.74 5.85 3.11
C GLN A 170 -10.29 6.28 3.38
N MET A 171 -10.12 7.30 4.22
CA MET A 171 -8.82 7.88 4.55
C MET A 171 -8.60 7.90 6.06
N GLY A 172 -7.34 7.86 6.49
CA GLY A 172 -7.02 7.95 7.91
C GLY A 172 -5.54 7.81 8.22
N MET A 173 -5.14 8.33 9.38
CA MET A 173 -3.78 8.14 9.89
C MET A 173 -3.59 6.73 10.45
N THR A 174 -2.41 6.15 10.25
CA THR A 174 -2.03 4.84 10.79
C THR A 174 -0.56 4.83 11.18
N THR A 175 -0.21 4.01 12.15
CA THR A 175 1.18 3.70 12.50
C THR A 175 1.63 2.37 11.94
N ARG A 176 0.72 1.62 11.31
CA ARG A 176 0.97 0.27 10.79
C ARG A 176 2.14 0.26 9.82
N GLY A 177 3.01 -0.73 9.94
CA GLY A 177 4.17 -0.90 9.09
C GLY A 177 5.49 -0.80 9.84
N ILE A 178 6.58 -1.00 9.10
CA ILE A 178 7.93 -0.97 9.68
C ILE A 178 8.19 0.37 10.38
N GLY A 179 8.59 0.28 11.66
CA GLY A 179 9.04 1.40 12.48
C GLY A 179 7.94 2.12 13.26
N ASP A 180 6.70 1.63 13.22
CA ASP A 180 5.53 2.20 13.91
C ASP A 180 5.37 3.71 13.65
N LYS A 181 5.70 4.15 12.42
CA LYS A 181 5.76 5.56 12.05
C LYS A 181 4.43 6.05 11.47
N PRO A 182 4.04 7.31 11.72
CA PRO A 182 2.83 7.87 11.14
C PRO A 182 2.86 7.83 9.62
N ARG A 183 1.77 7.35 9.04
CA ARG A 183 1.46 7.27 7.61
C ARG A 183 0.00 7.64 7.43
N GLU A 184 -0.36 8.03 6.23
CA GLU A 184 -1.76 8.16 5.82
C GLU A 184 -2.14 6.94 4.98
N GLN A 185 -3.30 6.36 5.26
CA GLN A 185 -3.85 5.18 4.61
C GLN A 185 -5.04 5.57 3.74
N PHE A 186 -5.11 4.96 2.55
CA PHE A 186 -6.22 5.09 1.60
C PHE A 186 -6.77 3.71 1.29
N TYR A 187 -8.03 3.49 1.63
CA TYR A 187 -8.78 2.29 1.23
C TYR A 187 -9.74 2.68 0.10
N VAL A 188 -9.37 2.28 -1.11
CA VAL A 188 -10.10 2.60 -2.35
C VAL A 188 -11.01 1.44 -2.69
N THR A 189 -12.30 1.71 -2.90
CA THR A 189 -13.34 0.71 -3.21
C THR A 189 -13.97 0.98 -4.58
N TYR A 190 -14.98 0.18 -4.95
CA TYR A 190 -15.68 0.25 -6.24
C TYR A 190 -14.76 0.05 -7.45
N LEU A 191 -13.70 -0.73 -7.27
CA LEU A 191 -12.81 -1.15 -8.35
C LEU A 191 -13.39 -2.37 -9.08
N ASN A 192 -12.97 -2.54 -10.33
CA ASN A 192 -13.28 -3.73 -11.10
C ASN A 192 -12.20 -4.79 -10.88
N GLY A 193 -12.57 -6.06 -10.81
CA GLY A 193 -11.61 -7.17 -10.73
C GLY A 193 -10.76 -7.32 -11.99
N SER A 194 -9.58 -7.92 -11.83
CA SER A 194 -8.63 -8.17 -12.92
C SER A 194 -8.33 -6.91 -13.76
N SER A 195 -8.32 -5.74 -13.13
CA SER A 195 -8.19 -4.45 -13.80
C SER A 195 -7.00 -3.67 -13.25
N SER A 196 -6.27 -3.00 -14.15
CA SER A 196 -5.14 -2.17 -13.78
C SER A 196 -5.55 -0.72 -13.60
N TYR A 197 -5.03 -0.10 -12.55
CA TYR A 197 -5.31 1.26 -12.16
C TYR A 197 -4.01 2.05 -12.00
N ASN A 198 -4.12 3.34 -12.27
CA ASN A 198 -3.14 4.36 -11.98
C ASN A 198 -3.62 5.14 -10.76
N ALA A 199 -2.83 5.16 -9.70
CA ALA A 199 -3.07 6.00 -8.52
C ALA A 199 -2.00 7.07 -8.39
N VAL A 200 -2.41 8.22 -7.89
CA VAL A 200 -1.54 9.36 -7.67
C VAL A 200 -1.87 9.99 -6.32
N LEU A 201 -0.85 10.15 -5.49
CA LEU A 201 -0.99 10.94 -4.26
C LEU A 201 -1.03 12.41 -4.63
N ALA A 202 -1.90 13.14 -3.96
CA ALA A 202 -2.03 14.55 -4.13
C ALA A 202 -2.28 15.26 -2.80
N LYS A 203 -2.13 16.57 -2.84
CA LYS A 203 -2.39 17.44 -1.70
C LYS A 203 -2.99 18.74 -2.19
N ALA A 204 -4.16 19.10 -1.65
CA ALA A 204 -4.79 20.39 -1.93
C ALA A 204 -4.09 21.48 -1.11
N GLY A 205 -3.51 22.48 -1.77
CA GLY A 205 -2.87 23.59 -1.06
C GLY A 205 -1.64 23.19 -0.23
N ASN A 206 -1.44 23.90 0.88
CA ASN A 206 -0.30 23.72 1.77
C ASN A 206 -0.60 22.92 3.06
N SER A 207 -1.73 22.19 3.14
CA SER A 207 -2.32 21.53 4.33
C SER A 207 -3.16 22.42 5.23
N THR A 208 -2.91 23.73 5.26
CA THR A 208 -3.67 24.67 6.11
C THR A 208 -4.61 25.55 5.30
N ASN A 209 -4.18 26.00 4.12
CA ASN A 209 -4.96 26.80 3.20
C ASN A 209 -4.72 26.32 1.76
N SER A 210 -5.66 26.64 0.87
CA SER A 210 -5.59 26.38 -0.58
C SER A 210 -6.11 27.59 -1.36
N GLY A 211 -5.88 27.59 -2.69
CA GLY A 211 -6.33 28.67 -3.57
C GLY A 211 -5.39 29.87 -3.67
N ALA A 212 -5.85 30.91 -4.37
CA ALA A 212 -5.04 32.06 -4.76
C ALA A 212 -4.40 32.77 -3.55
N GLY A 213 -3.13 33.17 -3.70
CA GLY A 213 -2.36 33.83 -2.64
C GLY A 213 -1.72 32.87 -1.63
N VAL A 214 -1.85 31.56 -1.81
CA VAL A 214 -1.20 30.54 -0.97
C VAL A 214 -0.11 29.83 -1.78
N VAL A 215 1.12 29.78 -1.25
CA VAL A 215 2.19 28.94 -1.81
C VAL A 215 1.75 27.48 -1.83
N GLY A 216 1.86 26.80 -2.97
CA GLY A 216 1.31 25.46 -3.19
C GLY A 216 -0.22 25.40 -3.29
N GLY A 217 -0.91 26.55 -3.35
CA GLY A 217 -2.37 26.67 -3.37
C GLY A 217 -3.07 25.93 -4.51
N GLY A 218 -2.36 25.73 -5.63
CA GLY A 218 -2.81 25.00 -6.82
C GLY A 218 -2.62 23.48 -6.74
N GLY A 219 -2.15 23.00 -5.60
CA GLY A 219 -2.02 21.59 -5.29
C GLY A 219 -0.68 20.99 -5.69
N LYS A 220 -0.40 19.85 -5.06
CA LYS A 220 0.80 19.05 -5.28
C LYS A 220 0.43 17.65 -5.74
N VAL A 221 1.22 17.11 -6.67
CA VAL A 221 1.08 15.75 -7.22
C VAL A 221 2.41 15.03 -7.09
N TRP A 222 2.39 13.74 -6.75
CA TRP A 222 3.57 12.88 -6.72
C TRP A 222 3.58 11.90 -7.88
N GLN A 223 4.67 11.16 -8.05
CA GLN A 223 4.79 10.16 -9.09
C GLN A 223 3.65 9.13 -9.00
N MET A 224 3.14 8.73 -10.15
CA MET A 224 2.07 7.76 -10.29
C MET A 224 2.51 6.35 -9.89
N VAL A 225 1.62 5.62 -9.24
CA VAL A 225 1.77 4.22 -8.83
C VAL A 225 0.74 3.37 -9.58
N ASN A 226 1.19 2.24 -10.12
CA ASN A 226 0.31 1.30 -10.82
C ASN A 226 -0.01 0.13 -9.90
N PHE A 227 -1.26 -0.34 -9.94
CA PHE A 227 -1.66 -1.56 -9.25
C PHE A 227 -2.74 -2.30 -10.02
N THR A 228 -2.89 -3.59 -9.73
CA THR A 228 -3.89 -4.46 -10.35
C THR A 228 -4.72 -5.13 -9.27
N THR A 229 -6.05 -5.09 -9.43
CA THR A 229 -6.98 -5.81 -8.56
C THR A 229 -6.94 -7.30 -8.85
N LYS A 230 -7.20 -8.10 -7.81
CA LYS A 230 -7.27 -9.55 -7.96
C LYS A 230 -8.43 -9.95 -8.87
N ALA A 231 -8.32 -11.11 -9.51
CA ALA A 231 -9.32 -11.62 -10.43
C ALA A 231 -10.47 -12.31 -9.68
N GLN A 232 -10.16 -13.00 -8.57
CA GLN A 232 -11.11 -13.86 -7.86
C GLN A 232 -11.52 -13.29 -6.50
N GLN A 233 -12.68 -13.72 -5.99
CA GLN A 233 -13.24 -13.32 -4.68
C GLN A 233 -12.78 -14.23 -3.53
N ASN A 234 -11.82 -15.12 -3.78
CA ASN A 234 -11.26 -16.04 -2.80
C ASN A 234 -10.21 -15.38 -1.89
N CYS A 235 -9.87 -14.14 -2.19
CA CYS A 235 -9.06 -13.27 -1.34
C CYS A 235 -9.85 -11.98 -1.05
N ALA A 236 -9.94 -11.58 0.22
CA ALA A 236 -10.57 -10.33 0.64
C ALA A 236 -9.59 -9.48 1.42
N LEU A 237 -9.56 -8.18 1.14
CA LEU A 237 -8.65 -7.25 1.79
C LEU A 237 -9.05 -7.06 3.25
N MET A 238 -8.12 -7.30 4.17
CA MET A 238 -8.39 -7.29 5.60
C MET A 238 -7.42 -6.36 6.32
N PHE A 239 -7.97 -5.43 7.11
CA PHE A 239 -7.22 -4.47 7.92
C PHE A 239 -8.03 -4.06 9.15
N ASN A 240 -7.42 -3.33 10.08
CA ASN A 240 -8.03 -2.89 11.34
C ASN A 240 -8.55 -4.04 12.22
N LEU A 241 -7.73 -5.09 12.34
CA LEU A 241 -7.87 -6.05 13.43
C LEU A 241 -7.40 -5.41 14.74
N THR A 242 -8.05 -5.77 15.84
CA THR A 242 -7.73 -5.32 17.19
C THR A 242 -6.49 -6.03 17.74
N PHE A 243 -6.42 -7.35 17.58
CA PHE A 243 -5.29 -8.14 18.09
C PHE A 243 -4.12 -8.16 17.11
N CYS A 244 -4.34 -8.63 15.87
CA CYS A 244 -3.33 -8.63 14.80
C CYS A 244 -3.35 -7.29 14.03
N ASP A 245 -3.16 -6.21 14.77
CA ASP A 245 -3.14 -4.79 14.35
C ASP A 245 -2.30 -4.48 13.11
N GLU A 246 -1.23 -5.24 12.88
CA GLU A 246 -0.34 -5.08 11.73
C GLU A 246 -0.78 -5.79 10.43
N VAL A 247 -1.90 -6.52 10.46
CA VAL A 247 -2.48 -7.15 9.26
C VAL A 247 -3.19 -6.10 8.42
N ALA A 248 -2.84 -6.04 7.14
CA ALA A 248 -3.39 -5.09 6.16
C ALA A 248 -3.27 -5.62 4.72
N TYR A 249 -3.57 -6.91 4.52
CA TYR A 249 -3.38 -7.60 3.25
C TYR A 249 -4.58 -8.50 2.93
N ALA A 250 -4.63 -9.01 1.71
CA ALA A 250 -5.71 -9.89 1.30
C ALA A 250 -5.57 -11.26 1.96
N VAL A 251 -6.66 -11.79 2.52
CA VAL A 251 -6.70 -13.07 3.25
C VAL A 251 -7.66 -14.03 2.56
N PRO A 252 -7.51 -15.36 2.72
CA PRO A 252 -8.46 -16.32 2.17
C PRO A 252 -9.88 -16.01 2.64
N SER A 253 -10.80 -15.94 1.69
CA SER A 253 -12.18 -15.53 1.91
C SER A 253 -13.14 -16.35 1.07
N ASN A 254 -14.40 -16.38 1.50
CA ASN A 254 -15.49 -16.88 0.67
C ASN A 254 -16.73 -16.03 0.95
N PRO A 255 -17.10 -15.10 0.04
CA PRO A 255 -18.22 -14.20 0.26
C PRO A 255 -19.58 -14.91 0.31
N LYS A 256 -19.67 -16.18 -0.10
CA LYS A 256 -20.88 -17.00 0.06
C LYS A 256 -21.10 -17.42 1.52
N ASN A 257 -20.03 -17.51 2.31
CA ASN A 257 -20.06 -18.01 3.68
C ASN A 257 -19.88 -16.88 4.71
N TYR A 258 -19.07 -15.87 4.41
CA TYR A 258 -18.71 -14.80 5.34
C TYR A 258 -18.81 -13.42 4.68
N SER A 259 -19.31 -12.42 5.43
CA SER A 259 -19.10 -11.01 5.11
C SER A 259 -17.69 -10.60 5.54
N THR A 260 -17.21 -9.43 5.11
CA THR A 260 -15.90 -8.91 5.54
C THR A 260 -15.80 -8.81 7.07
N ASP A 261 -16.86 -8.37 7.74
CA ASP A 261 -16.88 -8.23 9.19
C ASP A 261 -16.85 -9.59 9.91
N SER A 262 -17.69 -10.55 9.50
CA SER A 262 -17.69 -11.87 10.15
C SER A 262 -16.42 -12.66 9.85
N LEU A 263 -15.80 -12.45 8.69
CA LEU A 263 -14.49 -13.00 8.36
C LEU A 263 -13.39 -12.42 9.27
N ARG A 264 -13.44 -11.11 9.55
CA ARG A 264 -12.52 -10.45 10.48
C ARG A 264 -12.64 -11.06 11.87
N ASP A 265 -13.86 -11.17 12.40
CA ASP A 265 -14.13 -11.76 13.71
C ASP A 265 -13.61 -13.20 13.79
N LEU A 266 -13.74 -13.99 12.71
CA LEU A 266 -13.25 -15.37 12.65
C LEU A 266 -11.72 -15.45 12.82
N TYR A 267 -10.97 -14.66 12.06
CA TYR A 267 -9.50 -14.60 12.18
C TYR A 267 -9.06 -14.01 13.54
N GLU A 268 -9.74 -12.98 14.05
CA GLU A 268 -9.44 -12.37 15.35
C GLU A 268 -9.66 -13.34 16.50
N ASN A 269 -10.79 -14.07 16.50
CA ASN A 269 -11.11 -15.04 17.54
C ASN A 269 -10.11 -16.19 17.55
N TYR A 270 -9.74 -16.71 16.38
CA TYR A 270 -8.73 -17.75 16.27
C TYR A 270 -7.39 -17.29 16.86
N THR A 271 -6.87 -16.15 16.42
CA THR A 271 -5.57 -15.65 16.88
C THR A 271 -5.57 -15.28 18.36
N SER A 272 -6.63 -14.65 18.86
CA SER A 272 -6.77 -14.29 20.28
C SER A 272 -6.83 -15.54 21.17
N PHE A 273 -7.53 -16.59 20.75
CA PHE A 273 -7.61 -17.85 21.49
C PHE A 273 -6.24 -18.52 21.67
N TYR A 274 -5.48 -18.69 20.58
CA TYR A 274 -4.15 -19.31 20.66
C TYR A 274 -3.15 -18.45 21.41
N TYR A 275 -3.21 -17.12 21.24
CA TYR A 275 -2.37 -16.21 22.00
C TYR A 275 -2.63 -16.30 23.50
N GLN A 276 -3.90 -16.40 23.93
CA GLN A 276 -4.22 -16.51 25.34
C GLN A 276 -3.67 -17.79 25.98
N ASN A 277 -3.74 -18.93 25.27
CA ASN A 277 -3.17 -20.20 25.74
C ASN A 277 -1.64 -20.13 25.86
N PHE A 278 -0.98 -19.50 24.87
CA PHE A 278 0.44 -19.21 24.94
C PHE A 278 0.77 -18.30 26.14
N ASN A 279 -0.01 -17.24 26.37
CA ASN A 279 0.20 -16.31 27.46
C ASN A 279 0.15 -17.01 28.83
N TYR A 280 -0.80 -17.94 29.04
CA TYR A 280 -0.81 -18.77 30.25
C TYR A 280 0.45 -19.63 30.41
N SER A 281 0.98 -20.16 29.31
CA SER A 281 2.23 -20.94 29.31
C SER A 281 3.43 -20.06 29.63
N LEU A 282 3.48 -18.85 29.06
CA LEU A 282 4.54 -17.88 29.30
C LEU A 282 4.54 -17.38 30.76
N GLN A 283 3.37 -17.27 31.41
CA GLN A 283 3.27 -16.91 32.83
C GLN A 283 3.88 -17.94 33.78
N GLN A 284 4.06 -19.20 33.35
CA GLN A 284 4.77 -20.22 34.13
C GLN A 284 6.30 -20.06 34.04
N ILE A 285 6.80 -19.21 33.13
CA ILE A 285 8.23 -18.95 32.97
C ILE A 285 8.65 -17.83 33.92
N PRO A 286 9.70 -18.03 34.74
CA PRO A 286 10.20 -16.98 35.64
C PRO A 286 10.97 -15.92 34.85
N CYS A 287 10.25 -14.94 34.30
CA CYS A 287 10.85 -13.84 33.52
C CYS A 287 11.28 -12.65 34.40
N ASN A 288 10.55 -12.39 35.49
CA ASN A 288 10.82 -11.29 36.41
C ASN A 288 11.53 -11.80 37.68
N THR A 289 12.68 -12.43 37.50
CA THR A 289 13.50 -13.00 38.58
C THR A 289 14.94 -12.50 38.50
N ASP A 290 15.79 -12.94 39.45
CA ASP A 290 17.22 -12.63 39.50
C ASP A 290 17.93 -13.05 38.22
N ALA A 291 19.02 -12.35 37.86
CA ALA A 291 19.71 -12.55 36.58
C ALA A 291 20.18 -14.01 36.35
N GLY A 292 20.47 -14.76 37.42
CA GLY A 292 20.87 -16.17 37.34
C GLY A 292 19.71 -17.16 37.10
N SER A 293 18.46 -16.72 37.24
CA SER A 293 17.26 -17.56 37.08
C SER A 293 16.43 -17.19 35.85
N ARG A 294 16.85 -16.17 35.09
CA ARG A 294 16.24 -15.81 33.80
C ARG A 294 16.65 -16.81 32.73
N TYR A 295 15.75 -17.08 31.79
CA TYR A 295 16.05 -17.96 30.65
C TYR A 295 17.03 -17.34 29.64
N SER A 296 17.17 -16.01 29.65
CA SER A 296 18.09 -15.28 28.79
C SER A 296 18.53 -13.98 29.45
N LEU A 297 19.76 -13.56 29.16
CA LEU A 297 20.31 -12.25 29.57
C LEU A 297 20.03 -11.15 28.54
N ALA A 298 19.64 -11.52 27.32
CA ALA A 298 19.42 -10.59 26.20
C ALA A 298 17.94 -10.44 25.82
N LYS A 299 17.08 -11.37 26.24
CA LYS A 299 15.65 -11.42 25.88
C LYS A 299 14.79 -11.67 27.11
N GLY A 300 13.65 -11.01 27.16
CA GLY A 300 12.65 -11.18 28.23
C GLY A 300 11.32 -11.72 27.72
N CYS A 301 10.39 -11.98 28.65
CA CYS A 301 9.03 -12.42 28.34
C CYS A 301 8.35 -11.52 27.30
N ASP A 302 8.53 -10.21 27.36
CA ASP A 302 7.93 -9.26 26.42
C ASP A 302 8.46 -9.45 24.98
N ASP A 303 9.74 -9.78 24.84
CA ASP A 303 10.31 -10.12 23.54
C ASP A 303 9.71 -11.41 22.98
N CYS A 304 9.60 -12.43 23.83
CA CYS A 304 8.98 -13.71 23.47
C CYS A 304 7.51 -13.52 23.09
N ALA A 305 6.76 -12.76 23.89
CA ALA A 305 5.34 -12.47 23.64
C ALA A 305 5.14 -11.73 22.32
N ARG A 306 5.97 -10.71 22.04
CA ARG A 306 5.96 -9.98 20.76
C ARG A 306 6.33 -10.89 19.59
N ALA A 307 7.38 -11.71 19.71
CA ALA A 307 7.79 -12.64 18.66
C ALA A 307 6.71 -13.69 18.37
N TYR A 308 6.05 -14.20 19.40
CA TYR A 308 4.93 -15.14 19.27
C TYR A 308 3.71 -14.47 18.63
N LYS A 309 3.32 -13.26 19.05
CA LYS A 309 2.24 -12.49 18.42
C LYS A 309 2.51 -12.32 16.92
N GLN A 310 3.71 -11.88 16.55
CA GLN A 310 4.08 -11.65 15.15
C GLN A 310 4.03 -12.95 14.32
N TRP A 311 4.61 -14.03 14.84
CA TRP A 311 4.59 -15.34 14.20
C TRP A 311 3.17 -15.90 14.09
N LEU A 312 2.36 -15.80 15.15
CA LEU A 312 0.98 -16.31 15.19
C LEU A 312 0.13 -15.59 14.16
N CYS A 313 0.13 -14.26 14.14
CA CYS A 313 -0.64 -13.49 13.16
C CYS A 313 -0.23 -13.84 11.72
N ALA A 314 1.08 -13.90 11.42
CA ALA A 314 1.56 -14.20 10.07
C ALA A 314 1.27 -15.66 9.62
N THR A 315 1.19 -16.61 10.54
CA THR A 315 0.90 -18.03 10.23
C THR A 315 -0.58 -18.38 10.34
N SER A 316 -1.37 -17.62 11.09
CA SER A 316 -2.80 -17.88 11.27
C SER A 316 -3.65 -17.12 10.27
N ILE A 317 -3.12 -16.02 9.72
CA ILE A 317 -3.80 -15.15 8.75
C ILE A 317 -2.94 -15.13 7.48
N PRO A 318 -3.08 -16.12 6.58
CA PRO A 318 -2.25 -16.23 5.39
C PRO A 318 -2.51 -15.06 4.43
N ARG A 319 -1.46 -14.58 3.76
CA ARG A 319 -1.61 -13.59 2.69
C ARG A 319 -1.97 -14.31 1.38
N CYS A 320 -3.14 -13.98 0.84
CA CYS A 320 -3.81 -14.63 -0.26
C CYS A 320 -3.50 -13.93 -1.59
N GLU A 321 -3.29 -14.73 -2.63
CA GLU A 321 -3.06 -14.31 -4.01
C GLU A 321 -3.90 -15.16 -4.97
N ASP A 322 -4.21 -14.60 -6.13
CA ASP A 322 -4.92 -15.32 -7.19
C ASP A 322 -4.16 -16.59 -7.57
N PHE A 323 -4.89 -17.68 -7.79
CA PHE A 323 -4.28 -18.96 -8.17
C PHE A 323 -3.50 -18.87 -9.50
N THR A 324 -3.96 -17.99 -10.41
CA THR A 324 -3.35 -17.75 -11.72
C THR A 324 -2.05 -16.94 -11.66
N ASN A 325 -1.70 -16.37 -10.50
CA ASN A 325 -0.48 -15.58 -10.35
C ASN A 325 0.75 -16.48 -10.63
N PRO A 326 1.59 -16.18 -11.64
CA PRO A 326 2.67 -17.08 -12.07
C PRO A 326 3.91 -17.02 -11.16
N ASN A 327 3.92 -16.17 -10.13
CA ASN A 327 5.08 -16.01 -9.26
C ASN A 327 5.45 -17.32 -8.55
N TRP A 328 6.71 -17.73 -8.70
CA TRP A 328 7.21 -19.04 -8.27
C TRP A 328 7.32 -19.19 -6.74
N TYR A 329 7.40 -18.09 -6.00
CA TYR A 329 7.52 -18.06 -4.54
C TYR A 329 6.16 -18.16 -3.82
N LEU A 330 5.07 -18.19 -4.57
CA LEU A 330 3.73 -18.36 -4.03
C LEU A 330 3.39 -19.84 -3.91
N GLN A 331 2.92 -20.25 -2.72
CA GLN A 331 2.56 -21.63 -2.44
C GLN A 331 1.11 -21.90 -2.84
N PRO A 332 0.82 -22.82 -3.77
CA PRO A 332 -0.55 -23.27 -4.02
C PRO A 332 -1.15 -23.90 -2.75
N ARG A 333 -2.43 -23.60 -2.47
CA ARG A 333 -3.19 -24.11 -1.32
C ARG A 333 -4.57 -24.56 -1.74
N ALA A 334 -5.18 -25.42 -0.91
CA ALA A 334 -6.57 -25.89 -1.05
C ALA A 334 -6.92 -26.41 -2.47
N MET A 335 -5.95 -27.04 -3.15
CA MET A 335 -6.07 -27.39 -4.57
C MET A 335 -7.19 -28.41 -4.85
N GLY A 336 -7.48 -29.32 -3.93
CA GLY A 336 -8.57 -30.29 -4.07
C GLY A 336 -9.95 -29.72 -3.74
N GLN A 337 -10.05 -28.45 -3.34
CA GLN A 337 -11.34 -27.80 -3.15
C GLN A 337 -11.94 -27.35 -4.48
N ARG A 338 -13.26 -27.21 -4.50
CA ARG A 338 -13.97 -26.61 -5.64
C ARG A 338 -13.76 -25.10 -5.63
N SER A 339 -13.62 -24.53 -6.82
CA SER A 339 -13.55 -23.08 -6.99
C SER A 339 -14.86 -22.42 -6.56
N ILE A 340 -14.75 -21.33 -5.81
CA ILE A 340 -15.92 -20.56 -5.37
C ILE A 340 -16.67 -19.89 -6.52
N VAL A 341 -16.02 -19.70 -7.67
CA VAL A 341 -16.58 -18.96 -8.82
C VAL A 341 -17.51 -19.85 -9.64
N ASN A 342 -17.05 -21.03 -10.02
CA ASN A 342 -17.74 -21.92 -10.97
C ASN A 342 -18.12 -23.29 -10.39
N ASP A 343 -17.86 -23.54 -9.10
CA ASP A 343 -18.08 -24.82 -8.42
C ASP A 343 -17.44 -26.03 -9.13
N SER A 344 -16.33 -25.79 -9.85
CA SER A 344 -15.57 -26.85 -10.53
C SER A 344 -14.30 -27.17 -9.77
N TYR A 345 -13.81 -28.40 -9.94
CA TYR A 345 -12.43 -28.73 -9.60
C TYR A 345 -11.47 -28.10 -10.60
N MET A 346 -10.20 -28.01 -10.20
CA MET A 346 -9.12 -27.73 -11.16
C MET A 346 -8.93 -28.89 -12.12
N ASP A 347 -8.16 -28.63 -13.18
CA ASP A 347 -7.77 -29.66 -14.13
C ASP A 347 -7.14 -30.86 -13.41
N MET A 348 -7.71 -32.04 -13.65
CA MET A 348 -7.26 -33.29 -13.06
C MET A 348 -5.84 -33.65 -13.49
N ASP A 349 -5.45 -33.32 -14.72
CA ASP A 349 -4.09 -33.57 -15.20
C ASP A 349 -3.08 -32.71 -14.43
N TYR A 350 -3.44 -31.46 -14.12
CA TYR A 350 -2.61 -30.59 -13.28
C TYR A 350 -2.53 -31.11 -11.84
N LEU A 351 -3.67 -31.51 -11.25
CA LEU A 351 -3.74 -32.07 -9.89
C LEU A 351 -2.94 -33.37 -9.72
N MET A 352 -2.87 -34.19 -10.76
CA MET A 352 -2.14 -35.46 -10.77
C MET A 352 -0.67 -35.30 -11.19
N SER A 353 -0.22 -34.10 -11.56
CA SER A 353 1.19 -33.86 -11.86
C SER A 353 2.05 -33.94 -10.59
N SER A 354 3.30 -34.40 -10.75
CA SER A 354 4.22 -34.65 -9.64
C SER A 354 4.58 -33.37 -8.90
N TYR A 355 4.52 -33.43 -7.57
CA TYR A 355 4.91 -32.36 -6.67
C TYR A 355 5.49 -32.94 -5.38
N THR A 356 6.75 -32.63 -5.09
CA THR A 356 7.45 -33.13 -3.89
C THR A 356 7.92 -31.96 -3.02
N PRO A 357 7.18 -31.62 -1.95
CA PRO A 357 7.47 -30.43 -1.12
C PRO A 357 8.67 -30.59 -0.17
N MET A 358 9.16 -31.82 0.06
CA MET A 358 10.19 -32.12 1.07
C MET A 358 11.34 -32.94 0.48
N LEU A 359 12.12 -32.34 -0.41
CA LEU A 359 13.21 -33.01 -1.15
C LEU A 359 14.30 -33.65 -0.26
N GLY A 360 14.47 -33.16 0.97
CA GLY A 360 15.45 -33.65 1.94
C GLY A 360 14.86 -34.52 3.07
N ALA A 361 13.58 -34.89 2.98
CA ALA A 361 12.98 -35.81 3.93
C ALA A 361 13.45 -37.25 3.65
N PRO A 362 13.81 -38.03 4.70
CA PRO A 362 14.10 -39.44 4.52
C PRO A 362 12.85 -40.14 4.00
N THR A 363 12.97 -40.80 2.86
CA THR A 363 11.90 -41.62 2.32
C THR A 363 11.86 -42.89 3.15
N LEU A 364 10.93 -43.00 4.10
CA LEU A 364 10.61 -44.32 4.66
C LEU A 364 10.07 -45.19 3.52
N ASP A 365 10.33 -46.50 3.55
CA ASP A 365 9.59 -47.44 2.71
C ASP A 365 8.09 -47.23 2.96
N GLY A 366 7.37 -46.73 1.95
CA GLY A 366 5.95 -46.34 2.05
C GLY A 366 5.66 -44.85 2.27
N SER A 367 6.65 -43.98 2.46
CA SER A 367 6.45 -42.53 2.30
C SER A 367 6.33 -42.21 0.81
N PRO A 368 5.37 -41.37 0.37
CA PRO A 368 5.19 -41.12 -1.05
C PRO A 368 6.37 -40.30 -1.55
N LYS A 369 7.34 -40.99 -2.18
CA LYS A 369 8.35 -40.39 -3.07
C LYS A 369 7.66 -39.69 -4.24
N ASP A 370 6.52 -40.22 -4.65
CA ASP A 370 5.72 -39.72 -5.76
C ASP A 370 4.44 -39.09 -5.21
N GLN A 371 4.57 -37.85 -4.73
CA GLN A 371 3.42 -37.01 -4.40
C GLN A 371 2.97 -36.26 -5.64
N THR A 372 1.68 -35.92 -5.65
CA THR A 372 1.06 -35.04 -6.64
C THR A 372 0.53 -33.81 -5.93
N TRP A 373 0.13 -32.80 -6.69
CA TRP A 373 -0.51 -31.63 -6.11
C TRP A 373 -1.79 -31.96 -5.31
N ALA A 374 -2.52 -33.01 -5.71
CA ALA A 374 -3.70 -33.49 -4.99
C ALA A 374 -3.38 -34.32 -3.74
N SER A 375 -2.25 -35.02 -3.67
CA SER A 375 -1.91 -35.88 -2.53
C SER A 375 -1.03 -35.21 -1.48
N ALA A 376 -0.25 -34.20 -1.85
CA ALA A 376 0.60 -33.46 -0.93
C ALA A 376 -0.21 -32.52 -0.02
N LEU A 377 -0.04 -32.65 1.30
CA LEU A 377 -0.68 -31.77 2.29
C LEU A 377 -0.34 -30.30 2.03
N ALA A 378 0.92 -30.01 1.68
CA ALA A 378 1.39 -28.64 1.44
C ALA A 378 0.62 -27.90 0.34
N SER A 379 0.04 -28.61 -0.62
CA SER A 379 -0.73 -28.00 -1.71
C SER A 379 -2.23 -28.24 -1.62
N ASN A 380 -2.64 -29.40 -1.12
CA ASN A 380 -4.04 -29.77 -1.05
C ASN A 380 -4.75 -29.24 0.22
N SER A 381 -4.01 -28.67 1.16
CA SER A 381 -4.58 -27.98 2.32
C SER A 381 -4.12 -26.55 2.41
N SER A 382 -4.95 -25.69 3.00
CA SER A 382 -4.53 -24.42 3.56
C SER A 382 -3.57 -24.64 4.73
N ARG A 383 -2.80 -23.60 5.06
CA ARG A 383 -1.86 -23.64 6.19
C ARG A 383 -2.51 -24.10 7.50
N ASN A 384 -3.74 -23.68 7.74
CA ASN A 384 -4.54 -24.09 8.88
C ASN A 384 -5.80 -24.77 8.37
N SER A 385 -6.12 -25.97 8.87
CA SER A 385 -7.23 -26.78 8.34
C SER A 385 -8.59 -26.10 8.50
N TRP A 386 -8.78 -25.30 9.55
CA TRP A 386 -10.01 -24.56 9.78
C TRP A 386 -10.34 -23.59 8.63
N ILE A 387 -9.34 -23.08 7.88
CA ILE A 387 -9.58 -22.24 6.69
C ILE A 387 -10.31 -23.07 5.62
N ASP A 388 -9.89 -24.32 5.45
CA ASP A 388 -10.50 -25.24 4.49
C ASP A 388 -11.88 -25.71 4.96
N GLU A 389 -12.08 -25.87 6.27
CA GLU A 389 -13.33 -26.39 6.86
C GLU A 389 -14.43 -25.32 6.91
N GLU A 390 -14.08 -24.12 7.38
CA GLU A 390 -14.99 -23.00 7.66
C GLU A 390 -15.12 -22.05 6.47
N ILE A 391 -14.00 -21.50 5.99
CA ILE A 391 -14.01 -20.48 4.93
C ILE A 391 -14.29 -21.14 3.59
N ARG A 392 -13.61 -22.24 3.27
CA ARG A 392 -13.64 -22.92 1.96
C ARG A 392 -13.35 -21.94 0.82
N PRO A 393 -12.15 -21.34 0.77
CA PRO A 393 -11.80 -20.33 -0.23
C PRO A 393 -11.68 -20.92 -1.65
N GLY A 394 -11.68 -22.25 -1.80
CA GLY A 394 -11.28 -22.90 -3.05
C GLY A 394 -9.76 -22.79 -3.26
N PRO A 395 -9.24 -23.17 -4.44
CA PRO A 395 -7.81 -23.05 -4.73
C PRO A 395 -7.35 -21.58 -4.73
N TYR A 396 -6.27 -21.29 -4.03
CA TYR A 396 -5.60 -19.98 -4.00
C TYR A 396 -4.09 -20.16 -3.89
N LYS A 397 -3.35 -19.06 -3.99
CA LYS A 397 -1.92 -19.03 -3.73
C LYS A 397 -1.64 -18.24 -2.45
N GLU A 398 -0.70 -18.73 -1.65
CA GLU A 398 -0.27 -18.09 -0.42
C GLU A 398 1.10 -17.46 -0.61
N LEU A 399 1.23 -16.18 -0.25
CA LEU A 399 2.54 -15.58 0.02
C LEU A 399 3.00 -16.03 1.41
N LEU A 400 3.90 -17.02 1.43
CA LEU A 400 4.35 -17.69 2.65
C LEU A 400 4.94 -16.69 3.66
N PRO A 401 4.71 -16.85 4.98
CA PRO A 401 5.34 -16.03 6.00
C PRO A 401 6.86 -16.17 5.93
N CYS A 402 7.59 -15.09 6.25
CA CYS A 402 9.04 -15.11 6.18
C CYS A 402 9.64 -16.07 7.22
N ASP A 403 10.64 -16.85 6.80
CA ASP A 403 11.37 -17.83 7.63
C ASP A 403 11.94 -17.23 8.93
N TYR A 404 12.42 -15.98 8.87
CA TYR A 404 12.94 -15.27 10.05
C TYR A 404 11.90 -15.10 11.16
N LEU A 405 10.59 -15.11 10.87
CA LEU A 405 9.56 -15.02 11.92
C LEU A 405 9.62 -16.24 12.84
N CYS A 406 9.84 -17.43 12.26
CA CYS A 406 10.02 -18.65 13.03
C CYS A 406 11.34 -18.60 13.83
N TYR A 407 12.45 -18.24 13.17
CA TYR A 407 13.75 -18.18 13.85
C TYR A 407 13.77 -17.13 14.97
N ASN A 408 13.10 -15.99 14.78
CA ASN A 408 12.95 -14.95 15.80
C ASN A 408 12.13 -15.44 16.99
N LEU A 409 11.06 -16.22 16.75
CA LEU A 409 10.30 -16.86 17.82
C LEU A 409 11.18 -17.80 18.65
N VAL A 410 11.89 -18.72 17.99
CA VAL A 410 12.78 -19.68 18.66
C VAL A 410 13.90 -18.98 19.42
N ALA A 411 14.46 -17.89 18.87
CA ALA A 411 15.54 -17.14 19.51
C ALA A 411 15.06 -16.27 20.69
N SER A 412 13.80 -15.81 20.67
CA SER A 412 13.26 -14.89 21.68
C SER A 412 12.62 -15.61 22.87
N CYS A 413 12.18 -16.86 22.69
CA CYS A 413 11.45 -17.62 23.70
C CYS A 413 12.31 -18.68 24.41
N PRO A 414 11.96 -19.05 25.67
CA PRO A 414 12.62 -20.12 26.40
C PRO A 414 12.40 -21.48 25.72
N SER A 415 13.44 -22.33 25.73
CA SER A 415 13.38 -23.68 25.17
C SER A 415 12.32 -24.58 25.83
N ALA A 416 11.91 -24.28 27.06
CA ALA A 416 10.84 -24.98 27.77
C ALA A 416 9.48 -24.93 27.03
N LEU A 417 9.26 -23.92 26.18
CA LEU A 417 8.05 -23.83 25.35
C LEU A 417 8.12 -24.70 24.08
N GLY A 418 9.28 -25.30 23.78
CA GLY A 418 9.40 -26.31 22.73
C GLY A 418 9.30 -25.80 21.30
N PHE A 419 9.40 -24.49 21.05
CA PHE A 419 9.38 -23.95 19.69
C PHE A 419 10.59 -24.44 18.88
N ALA A 420 10.32 -24.87 17.65
CA ALA A 420 11.33 -25.27 16.69
C ALA A 420 10.89 -24.93 15.26
N CYS A 421 11.86 -24.59 14.41
CA CYS A 421 11.60 -24.35 12.99
C CYS A 421 11.85 -25.61 12.16
N PRO A 422 11.09 -25.82 11.08
CA PRO A 422 11.37 -26.89 10.13
C PRO A 422 12.79 -26.76 9.56
N ASN A 423 13.40 -27.89 9.22
CA ASN A 423 14.71 -27.91 8.58
C ASN A 423 14.59 -27.67 7.07
N LYS A 424 15.64 -27.09 6.47
CA LYS A 424 15.76 -27.00 5.00
C LYS A 424 15.62 -28.38 4.35
N GLY A 425 14.88 -28.44 3.26
CA GLY A 425 14.49 -29.67 2.56
C GLY A 425 13.49 -30.55 3.32
N ARG A 426 13.10 -30.18 4.55
CA ARG A 426 12.15 -30.91 5.40
C ARG A 426 10.94 -30.04 5.75
N GLY A 427 10.40 -29.36 4.74
CA GLY A 427 9.14 -28.63 4.81
C GLY A 427 9.27 -27.16 5.17
N LEU A 428 10.49 -26.65 5.41
CA LEU A 428 10.72 -25.21 5.60
C LEU A 428 10.26 -24.44 4.36
N GLU A 429 10.65 -24.87 3.17
CA GLU A 429 10.41 -24.20 1.88
C GLU A 429 8.93 -24.24 1.45
N ALA A 430 8.16 -25.21 1.96
CA ALA A 430 6.72 -25.30 1.72
C ALA A 430 5.89 -24.53 2.77
N SER A 431 6.52 -24.11 3.86
CA SER A 431 5.86 -23.46 5.01
C SER A 431 6.28 -22.01 5.19
N TYR A 432 7.46 -21.62 4.74
CA TYR A 432 8.03 -20.29 4.91
C TYR A 432 8.71 -19.84 3.62
N GLY A 433 8.57 -18.55 3.32
CA GLY A 433 9.29 -17.90 2.24
C GLY A 433 10.59 -17.28 2.75
N HIS A 434 11.53 -17.05 1.84
CA HIS A 434 12.76 -16.34 2.16
C HIS A 434 12.66 -14.90 1.66
N LYS A 435 13.05 -13.92 2.50
CA LYS A 435 13.12 -12.52 2.08
C LYS A 435 14.43 -12.33 1.30
N PRO A 436 14.39 -12.03 -0.01
CA PRO A 436 15.59 -11.65 -0.75
C PRO A 436 16.14 -10.32 -0.25
N ASP A 437 17.41 -10.04 -0.58
CA ASP A 437 18.05 -8.75 -0.27
C ASP A 437 17.53 -7.58 -1.12
N ASN A 438 16.70 -7.86 -2.15
CA ASN A 438 16.09 -6.84 -3.00
C ASN A 438 14.73 -6.36 -2.45
N ASN A 439 14.19 -5.29 -3.02
CA ASN A 439 12.95 -4.63 -2.57
C ASN A 439 11.67 -5.41 -2.91
N SER A 440 11.75 -6.68 -3.33
CA SER A 440 10.56 -7.47 -3.67
C SER A 440 10.01 -8.21 -2.44
N ILE A 441 8.68 -8.19 -2.29
CA ILE A 441 8.00 -8.99 -1.28
C ILE A 441 7.89 -10.41 -1.83
N MET A 442 8.74 -11.32 -1.35
CA MET A 442 8.69 -12.76 -1.68
C MET A 442 8.25 -13.62 -0.49
N CYS A 443 8.02 -13.01 0.66
CA CYS A 443 7.42 -13.62 1.83
C CYS A 443 6.60 -12.59 2.61
N SER A 444 5.59 -13.06 3.33
CA SER A 444 4.70 -12.25 4.13
C SER A 444 5.33 -11.93 5.49
N TYR A 445 5.31 -10.66 5.84
CA TYR A 445 5.61 -10.19 7.19
C TYR A 445 4.63 -9.07 7.54
N LEU A 446 4.39 -8.90 8.84
CA LEU A 446 3.47 -7.89 9.33
C LEU A 446 3.96 -6.48 8.96
N GLY A 447 3.06 -5.65 8.44
CA GLY A 447 3.42 -4.31 7.96
C GLY A 447 4.19 -4.26 6.63
N ALA A 448 4.22 -5.35 5.85
CA ALA A 448 4.84 -5.37 4.53
C ALA A 448 4.09 -4.49 3.52
N VAL A 449 4.83 -3.59 2.86
CA VAL A 449 4.31 -2.67 1.85
C VAL A 449 5.19 -2.76 0.60
N TYR A 450 4.59 -2.84 -0.59
CA TYR A 450 5.36 -2.98 -1.83
C TYR A 450 6.20 -1.72 -2.05
N GLY A 451 7.49 -1.89 -2.36
CA GLY A 451 8.40 -0.77 -2.63
C GLY A 451 9.00 -0.09 -1.41
N GLN A 452 8.86 -0.66 -0.19
CA GLN A 452 9.54 -0.16 1.02
C GLN A 452 10.37 -1.22 1.73
N ASN A 453 11.57 -0.83 2.17
CA ASN A 453 12.41 -1.55 3.12
C ASN A 453 12.45 -0.85 4.48
N ALA A 454 12.92 -1.57 5.51
CA ALA A 454 13.32 -0.98 6.79
C ALA A 454 14.41 0.12 6.69
N GLY A 455 15.12 0.19 5.55
CA GLY A 455 16.20 1.16 5.31
C GLY A 455 15.87 2.29 4.31
N GLU A 456 14.73 2.25 3.62
CA GLU A 456 14.37 3.29 2.65
C GLU A 456 13.52 4.36 3.32
N GLN A 457 14.21 5.40 3.80
CA GLN A 457 13.62 6.53 4.50
C GLN A 457 13.27 7.65 3.51
N ALA A 458 12.20 7.48 2.73
CA ALA A 458 11.56 8.61 2.07
C ALA A 458 10.75 9.39 3.12
N ILE A 459 11.25 10.55 3.54
CA ILE A 459 10.63 11.40 4.56
C ILE A 459 9.81 12.49 3.87
N ALA A 460 8.62 12.81 4.38
CA ALA A 460 7.99 14.09 4.05
C ALA A 460 8.99 15.23 4.34
N PRO A 461 9.18 16.20 3.43
CA PRO A 461 10.00 17.36 3.74
C PRO A 461 9.50 17.99 5.04
N VAL A 462 10.41 18.29 5.97
CA VAL A 462 10.11 18.82 7.30
C VAL A 462 9.16 20.01 7.16
N PHE A 463 7.87 19.76 7.41
CA PHE A 463 6.88 20.81 7.48
C PHE A 463 7.24 21.65 8.70
N ARG A 464 7.60 22.92 8.49
CA ARG A 464 7.45 23.91 9.54
C ARG A 464 5.95 24.05 9.78
N VAL A 465 5.40 23.20 10.64
CA VAL A 465 4.11 23.42 11.26
C VAL A 465 4.30 24.70 12.09
N LEU A 466 4.06 25.85 11.47
CA LEU A 466 3.92 27.09 12.20
C LEU A 466 2.66 26.92 13.04
N ILE A 467 2.88 26.76 14.34
CA ILE A 467 1.87 26.74 15.38
C ILE A 467 1.11 28.08 15.29
N PHE A 468 -0.01 28.08 14.60
CA PHE A 468 -1.10 29.02 14.83
C PHE A 468 -2.39 28.21 14.88
N ALA A 469 -2.56 27.48 15.97
CA ALA A 469 -3.90 27.19 16.47
C ALA A 469 -4.50 28.54 16.88
N CYS A 470 -5.13 29.24 15.93
CA CYS A 470 -5.98 30.37 16.26
C CYS A 470 -7.20 29.85 17.00
N LEU A 471 -7.25 30.18 18.29
CA LEU A 471 -8.47 30.48 19.03
C LEU A 471 -9.43 31.32 18.14
N THR A 472 -10.34 30.66 17.43
CA THR A 472 -11.55 31.31 16.89
C THR A 472 -12.77 30.53 17.35
N ALA A 473 -12.97 30.51 18.67
CA ALA A 473 -14.23 30.14 19.28
C ALA A 473 -14.35 30.79 20.67
N LEU A 474 -14.22 32.12 20.74
CA LEU A 474 -14.76 32.96 21.82
C LEU A 474 -14.35 34.41 21.56
N LEU A 475 -15.19 35.15 20.83
CA LEU A 475 -15.45 36.59 21.01
C LEU A 475 -16.66 36.96 20.12
N LEU A 476 -17.80 36.33 20.42
CA LEU A 476 -19.09 37.00 20.29
C LEU A 476 -19.41 37.53 21.68
N GLY A 477 -19.24 38.84 21.88
CA GLY A 477 -19.57 39.49 23.14
C GLY A 477 -19.02 40.91 23.24
N PHE A 478 -19.93 41.88 23.07
CA PHE A 478 -19.84 43.31 23.44
C PHE A 478 -18.98 44.22 22.54
N ALA A 479 -19.60 44.86 21.55
CA ALA A 479 -20.23 46.19 21.63
C ALA A 479 -20.79 46.59 20.26
#